data_AF-A0A7Z9JH22-F1
#
_entry.id   AF-A0A7Z9JH22-F1
#
_cell.length_a   1.000
_cell.length_b   1.000
_cell.length_c   1.000
_cell.angle_alpha   90.00
_cell.angle_beta   90.00
_cell.angle_gamma   90.00
#
_symmetry.space_group_name_H-M   'P 1'
#
loop_
_entity.id
_entity.type
_entity.pdbx_description
1 polymer ?
#
loop_
_entity_poly.entity_id
_entity_poly.type
_entity_poly.pdbx_seq_one_letter_code
_entity_poly.pdbx_strand_id
1 'polypeptide(L)' 'MCRSVIACEILVGCDALDHHRPLRSGDGVEKMHAKVREVVPERNCDRSPSDDIAAIETLIS' A
#
# COMPACT_ATOMS: atom_id res chain seq x y z
N MET A 1 -3.80 11.52 13.18
CA MET A 1 -3.48 12.62 12.24
C MET A 1 -2.30 12.23 11.35
N CYS A 2 -1.07 12.09 11.85
CA CYS A 2 0.07 11.71 10.99
C CYS A 2 -0.04 10.28 10.40
N ARG A 3 -0.57 9.32 11.16
CA ARG A 3 -0.68 7.92 10.73
C ARG A 3 -1.51 7.73 9.45
N SER A 4 -2.63 8.45 9.35
CA SER A 4 -3.49 8.40 8.16
C SER A 4 -2.79 8.95 6.92
N VAL A 5 -1.97 9.99 7.08
CA VAL A 5 -1.16 10.53 5.99
C VAL A 5 -0.14 9.49 5.52
N ILE A 6 0.59 8.87 6.45
CA ILE A 6 1.55 7.81 6.11
C ILE A 6 0.85 6.59 5.48
N ALA A 7 -0.32 6.20 5.96
CA ALA A 7 -1.10 5.12 5.37
C ALA A 7 -1.53 5.43 3.93
N CYS A 8 -1.94 6.68 3.65
CA CYS A 8 -2.22 7.13 2.28
C CYS A 8 -0.97 7.08 1.39
N GLU A 9 0.18 7.53 1.88
CA GLU A 9 1.44 7.49 1.13
C GLU A 9 1.87 6.05 0.81
N ILE A 10 1.74 5.14 1.77
CA ILE A 10 2.01 3.71 1.57
C ILE A 10 1.06 3.13 0.53
N LEU A 11 -0.24 3.45 0.62
CA LEU A 11 -1.24 2.96 -0.33
C LEU A 11 -0.91 3.38 -1.77
N VAL A 12 -0.70 4.68 -1.99
CA VAL A 12 -0.38 5.23 -3.32
C VAL A 12 0.99 4.75 -3.80
N GLY A 13 1.96 4.62 -2.91
CA GLY A 13 3.27 4.06 -3.21
C GLY A 13 3.19 2.61 -3.70
N CYS A 14 2.36 1.77 -3.07
CA CYS A 14 2.16 0.40 -3.51
C CYS A 14 1.50 0.32 -4.89
N ASP A 15 0.48 1.15 -5.14
CA ASP A 15 -0.17 1.21 -6.46
C ASP A 15 0.82 1.65 -7.56
N ALA A 16 1.72 2.60 -7.27
CA ALA A 16 2.78 3.00 -8.19
C ALA A 16 3.79 1.86 -8.46
N LEU A 17 4.14 1.07 -7.43
CA LEU A 17 5.03 -0.09 -7.59
C LEU A 17 4.41 -1.17 -8.48
N ASP A 18 3.13 -1.45 -8.32
CA ASP A 18 2.40 -2.40 -9.16
C ASP A 18 2.30 -1.91 -10.61
N HIS A 19 2.03 -0.61 -10.80
CA HIS A 19 2.00 -0.02 -12.13
C HIS A 19 3.37 -0.11 -12.84
N HIS A 20 4.47 -0.06 -12.10
CA HIS A 20 5.83 -0.10 -12.65
C HIS A 20 6.39 -1.51 -12.85
N ARG A 21 5.63 -2.58 -12.54
CA ARG A 21 6.09 -3.95 -12.82
C ARG A 21 6.39 -4.11 -14.32
N PRO A 22 7.48 -4.80 -14.71
CA PRO A 22 8.28 -5.74 -13.92
C PRO A 22 9.46 -5.13 -13.14
N LEU A 23 9.56 -3.80 -13.01
CA LEU A 23 10.61 -3.19 -12.20
C LEU A 23 10.50 -3.64 -10.74
N ARG A 24 11.65 -3.75 -10.09
CA ARG A 24 11.76 -4.19 -8.69
C ARG A 24 12.49 -3.14 -7.87
N SER A 25 11.93 -2.84 -6.71
CA SER A 25 12.54 -1.99 -5.70
C SER A 25 13.56 -2.77 -4.88
N GLY A 26 14.26 -2.08 -3.97
CA GLY A 26 15.11 -2.75 -3.00
C GLY A 26 14.33 -3.69 -2.07
N ASP A 27 15.02 -4.68 -1.49
CA ASP A 27 14.41 -5.77 -0.72
C ASP A 27 13.49 -5.30 0.42
N GLY A 28 13.85 -4.21 1.11
CA GLY A 28 13.02 -3.66 2.19
C GLY A 28 11.67 -3.14 1.68
N VAL A 29 11.66 -2.49 0.52
CA VAL A 29 10.45 -1.98 -0.13
C VAL A 29 9.61 -3.15 -0.65
N GLU A 30 10.21 -4.18 -1.25
CA GLU A 30 9.47 -5.35 -1.72
C GLU A 30 8.80 -6.12 -0.56
N LYS A 31 9.47 -6.24 0.59
CA LYS A 31 8.87 -6.84 1.81
C LYS A 31 7.70 -6.01 2.33
N MET A 32 7.86 -4.68 2.40
CA MET A 32 6.80 -3.77 2.81
C MET A 32 5.61 -3.85 1.85
N HIS A 33 5.86 -3.82 0.55
CA HIS A 33 4.85 -3.95 -0.50
C HIS A 33 4.09 -5.27 -0.37
N ALA A 34 4.80 -6.39 -0.24
CA ALA A 34 4.18 -7.70 -0.02
C ALA A 34 3.30 -7.71 1.24
N LYS A 35 3.76 -7.11 2.34
CA LYS A 35 2.98 -7.04 3.58
C LYS A 35 1.71 -6.21 3.44
N VAL A 36 1.76 -5.12 2.69
CA VAL A 36 0.57 -4.31 2.37
C VAL A 36 -0.40 -5.11 1.48
N ARG A 37 0.11 -5.84 0.47
CA ARG A 37 -0.73 -6.66 -0.42
C ARG A 37 -1.37 -7.88 0.24
N GLU A 38 -0.92 -8.29 1.43
CA GLU A 38 -1.65 -9.26 2.26
C GLU A 38 -3.00 -8.73 2.77
N VAL A 39 -3.14 -7.42 2.97
CA VAL A 39 -4.34 -6.80 3.56
C VAL A 39 -5.09 -5.86 2.60
N VAL A 40 -4.39 -5.30 1.61
CA VAL A 40 -4.96 -4.44 0.57
C VAL A 40 -4.65 -5.06 -0.80
N PRO A 41 -5.59 -5.79 -1.40
CA PRO A 41 -5.45 -6.30 -2.77
C PRO A 41 -5.22 -5.15 -3.76
N GLU A 42 -4.57 -5.47 -4.89
CA GLU A 42 -4.35 -4.52 -6.00
C GLU A 42 -5.64 -3.79 -6.39
N ARG A 43 -5.55 -2.48 -6.58
CA ARG A 43 -6.68 -1.58 -6.83
C ARG A 43 -6.91 -1.39 -8.33
N ASN A 44 -7.56 -2.38 -8.95
CA ASN A 44 -7.83 -2.39 -10.40
C ASN A 44 -9.19 -1.81 -10.82
N CYS A 45 -10.02 -1.41 -9.86
CA CYS A 45 -11.29 -0.75 -10.08
C CYS A 45 -11.53 0.30 -9.01
N ASP A 46 -12.44 1.23 -9.29
CA ASP A 46 -12.81 2.25 -8.33
C ASP A 46 -13.49 1.62 -7.10
N ARG A 47 -12.98 1.97 -5.92
CA ARG A 47 -13.50 1.57 -4.62
C ARG A 47 -13.09 2.59 -3.57
N SER A 48 -13.88 2.67 -2.49
CA SER A 48 -13.57 3.54 -1.36
C SER A 48 -12.15 3.30 -0.84
N PRO A 49 -11.30 4.33 -0.70
CA PRO A 49 -9.97 4.20 -0.13
C PRO A 49 -9.97 4.07 1.40
N SER A 50 -11.09 4.39 2.06
CA SER A 50 -11.17 4.42 3.52
C SER A 50 -10.85 3.08 4.18
N ASP A 51 -11.37 1.98 3.62
CA ASP A 51 -11.15 0.64 4.18
C ASP A 51 -9.68 0.20 4.02
N ASP A 52 -9.07 0.51 2.88
CA ASP A 52 -7.68 0.21 2.60
C ASP A 52 -6.73 1.02 3.51
N ILE A 53 -7.03 2.30 3.71
CA ILE A 53 -6.28 3.17 4.63
C ILE A 53 -6.37 2.62 6.05
N ALA A 54 -7.55 2.23 6.53
CA ALA A 54 -7.73 1.66 7.87
C ALA A 54 -6.97 0.33 8.06
N ALA A 55 -6.91 -0.51 7.03
CA ALA A 55 -6.13 -1.75 7.04
C ALA A 55 -4.63 -1.47 7.15
N ILE A 56 -4.10 -0.53 6.35
CA ILE A 56 -2.68 -0.14 6.38
C ILE A 56 -2.33 0.54 7.70
N GLU A 57 -3.21 1.40 8.21
CA GLU A 57 -3.07 1.97 9.53
C GLU A 57 -2.80 0.85 10.54
N THR A 58 -3.67 -0.16 10.62
CA THR A 58 -3.53 -1.30 11.55
C THR A 58 -2.18 -2.03 11.43
N LEU A 59 -1.59 -2.12 10.22
CA LEU A 59 -0.28 -2.73 10.01
C LEU A 59 0.88 -1.94 10.62
N ILE A 60 0.78 -0.61 10.65
CA ILE A 60 1.82 0.29 11.17
C ILE A 60 1.53 0.74 12.62
N SER A 61 0.66 0.00 13.32
CA SER A 61 0.36 0.21 14.74
C SER A 61 1.46 -0.26 15.67
#